data_AF-A0A453K529-F1
#
_entry.id   AF-A0A453K529-F1
#
_cell.length_a   1.000
_cell.length_b   1.000
_cell.length_c   1.000
_cell.angle_alpha   90.00
_cell.angle_beta   90.00
_cell.angle_gamma   90.00
#
_symmetry.space_group_name_H-M   'P 1'
#
loop_
_entity.id
_entity.type
_entity.pdbx_description
1 polymer ?
#
loop_
_entity_poly.entity_id
_entity_poly.type
_entity_poly.pdbx_seq_one_letter_code
_entity_poly.pdbx_strand_id
1 'polypeptide(L)'
;DLVNDLNEKIHDSIHDLQLPIKEYPLELKPLLYAFGFKHLNDSERPPVDLVTPFHNSLKQIAREISVVTTRRIFERIAVRHVSQRTAWKLLKDAAKSSKRKALRGMSIPEYTYCVARTTFRAHALGVAATWVVQSVVQVYKCFIRQPDDDDELFDEKEKLRLFARRIYSVTIKCGFSLVFASIGAGLGVLLHPVHGQWIGCILGDFAGPVVAILIFEKLQFPLEG
;
A
#
# COMPACT_ATOMS: atom_id res chain seq x y z
N ASP A 1 -30.60 -16.50 14.05
CA ASP A 1 -31.50 -16.76 12.91
C ASP A 1 -31.09 -16.01 11.65
N LEU A 2 -31.07 -14.66 11.62
CA LEU A 2 -30.63 -13.90 10.43
C LEU A 2 -29.17 -14.15 9.99
N VAL A 3 -28.28 -14.45 10.94
CA VAL A 3 -26.86 -14.72 10.70
C VAL A 3 -26.63 -16.14 10.15
N ASN A 4 -27.45 -17.11 10.56
CA ASN A 4 -27.38 -18.47 10.00
C ASN A 4 -27.92 -18.51 8.58
N ASP A 5 -29.01 -17.78 8.31
CA ASP A 5 -29.59 -17.64 6.97
C ASP A 5 -28.61 -16.98 5.99
N LEU A 6 -27.84 -15.99 6.46
CA LEU A 6 -26.79 -15.36 5.66
C LEU A 6 -25.60 -16.31 5.41
N ASN A 7 -25.26 -17.15 6.39
CA ASN A 7 -24.15 -18.09 6.29
C ASN A 7 -24.47 -19.27 5.36
N GLU A 8 -25.71 -19.76 5.38
CA GLU A 8 -26.21 -20.75 4.41
C GLU A 8 -26.23 -20.17 2.98
N LYS A 9 -26.71 -18.93 2.80
CA LYS A 9 -26.74 -18.27 1.49
C LYS A 9 -25.36 -18.05 0.87
N ILE A 10 -24.36 -17.80 1.71
CA ILE A 10 -22.96 -17.67 1.29
C ILE A 10 -22.38 -19.04 0.94
N HIS A 11 -22.70 -20.08 1.70
CA HIS A 11 -22.25 -21.45 1.43
C HIS A 11 -22.83 -21.99 0.11
N ASP A 12 -24.11 -21.74 -0.16
CA ASP A 12 -24.76 -22.11 -1.42
C ASP A 12 -24.21 -21.31 -2.63
N SER A 13 -23.90 -20.02 -2.45
CA SER A 13 -23.28 -19.22 -3.51
C SER A 13 -21.85 -19.66 -3.86
N ILE A 14 -21.14 -20.28 -2.91
CA ILE A 14 -19.78 -20.81 -3.11
C ILE A 14 -19.83 -22.17 -3.81
N HIS A 15 -20.85 -23.00 -3.55
CA HIS A 15 -21.00 -24.30 -4.19
C HIS A 15 -21.36 -24.18 -5.69
N ASP A 16 -22.05 -23.10 -6.08
CA ASP A 16 -22.43 -22.83 -7.47
C ASP A 16 -21.28 -22.23 -8.32
N LEU A 17 -20.15 -21.85 -7.68
CA LEU A 17 -18.95 -21.29 -8.33
C LEU A 17 -17.84 -22.34 -8.53
N GLN A 18 -18.18 -23.61 -8.71
CA GLN A 18 -17.25 -24.60 -9.27
C GLN A 18 -17.11 -24.38 -10.77
N LEU A 19 -16.36 -23.34 -11.15
CA LEU A 19 -15.86 -23.23 -12.52
C LEU A 19 -14.70 -24.22 -12.72
N PRO A 20 -14.67 -24.94 -13.85
CA PRO A 20 -13.68 -25.98 -14.11
C PRO A 20 -12.27 -25.39 -14.14
N ILE A 21 -11.34 -26.06 -13.46
CA ILE A 21 -9.93 -25.71 -13.37
C ILE A 21 -9.33 -25.69 -14.78
N LYS A 22 -9.25 -24.51 -15.38
CA LYS A 22 -8.57 -24.31 -16.66
C LYS A 22 -7.11 -24.00 -16.36
N GLU A 23 -6.25 -24.91 -16.80
CA GLU A 23 -4.79 -24.85 -16.69
C GLU A 23 -4.27 -23.60 -17.40
N TYR A 24 -3.69 -22.66 -16.65
CA TYR A 24 -3.20 -21.39 -17.21
C TYR A 24 -1.72 -21.51 -17.63
N PRO A 25 -1.35 -20.99 -18.81
CA PRO A 25 0.00 -21.10 -19.36
C PRO A 25 1.05 -20.34 -18.53
N LEU A 26 2.29 -20.84 -18.59
CA LEU A 26 3.47 -20.57 -17.76
C LEU A 26 3.92 -19.10 -17.53
N GLU A 27 3.24 -18.11 -18.08
CA GLU A 27 3.63 -16.68 -18.09
C GLU A 27 3.23 -15.93 -16.80
N LEU A 28 2.50 -16.56 -15.88
CA LEU A 28 1.99 -15.92 -14.64
C LEU A 28 2.91 -16.07 -13.42
N LYS A 29 4.01 -16.80 -13.55
CA LYS A 29 5.03 -16.99 -12.50
C LYS A 29 5.64 -15.67 -11.97
N PRO A 30 5.98 -14.67 -12.81
CA PRO A 30 6.54 -13.41 -12.29
C PRO A 30 5.52 -12.58 -11.50
N LEU A 31 4.22 -12.68 -11.80
CA LEU A 31 3.15 -12.02 -11.05
C LEU A 31 2.94 -12.67 -9.68
N LEU A 32 2.94 -14.00 -9.62
CA LEU A 32 2.90 -14.75 -8.35
C LEU A 32 4.12 -14.44 -7.45
N TYR A 33 5.29 -14.24 -8.04
CA TYR A 33 6.51 -13.86 -7.33
C TYR A 33 6.43 -12.44 -6.73
N ALA A 34 5.88 -11.48 -7.50
CA ALA A 34 5.66 -10.10 -7.02
C ALA A 34 4.60 -10.01 -5.90
N PHE A 35 3.66 -10.96 -5.86
CA PHE A 35 2.64 -11.09 -4.82
C PHE A 35 3.05 -11.95 -3.61
N GLY A 36 4.32 -12.40 -3.54
CA GLY A 36 4.84 -13.08 -2.35
C GLY A 36 4.45 -14.55 -2.21
N PHE A 37 4.02 -15.23 -3.28
CA PHE A 37 3.89 -16.68 -3.30
C PHE A 37 5.27 -17.36 -3.37
N LYS A 38 6.05 -17.27 -2.29
CA LYS A 38 7.42 -17.83 -2.23
C LYS A 38 7.45 -19.35 -2.04
N HIS A 39 6.35 -19.99 -1.67
CA HIS A 39 6.40 -21.34 -1.08
C HIS A 39 5.80 -22.45 -1.96
N LEU A 40 6.26 -22.59 -3.21
CA LEU A 40 5.84 -23.73 -4.06
C LEU A 40 6.95 -24.66 -4.55
N ASN A 41 8.23 -24.39 -4.29
CA ASN A 41 9.30 -25.35 -4.58
C ASN A 41 10.36 -25.29 -3.48
N ASP A 42 10.21 -26.12 -2.45
CA ASP A 42 11.18 -27.19 -2.19
C ASP A 42 10.65 -28.14 -1.11
N SER A 43 11.11 -29.37 -1.24
CA SER A 43 10.59 -30.62 -0.69
C SER A 43 10.59 -30.70 0.85
N GLU A 44 9.40 -30.87 1.45
CA GLU A 44 9.04 -31.74 2.60
C GLU A 44 7.73 -31.24 3.25
N ARG A 45 6.67 -32.07 3.22
CA ARG A 45 5.27 -31.68 3.49
C ARG A 45 4.85 -31.92 4.95
N PRO A 46 4.24 -30.94 5.64
CA PRO A 46 3.00 -31.11 6.39
C PRO A 46 1.79 -30.93 5.44
N PRO A 47 0.57 -31.34 5.81
CA PRO A 47 -0.58 -31.34 4.89
C PRO A 47 -0.83 -29.93 4.36
N VAL A 48 -0.85 -29.79 3.03
CA VAL A 48 -0.97 -28.50 2.34
C VAL A 48 -2.38 -27.96 2.59
N ASP A 49 -2.50 -27.07 3.57
CA ASP A 49 -3.71 -26.27 3.76
C ASP A 49 -3.73 -25.17 2.68
N LEU A 50 -4.47 -25.41 1.60
CA LEU A 50 -4.70 -24.41 0.54
C LEU A 50 -5.69 -23.32 0.95
N VAL A 51 -6.42 -23.49 2.06
CA VAL A 51 -7.42 -22.53 2.54
C VAL A 51 -6.72 -21.30 3.12
N THR A 52 -5.64 -21.50 3.87
CA THR A 52 -4.80 -20.42 4.42
C THR A 52 -4.19 -19.47 3.36
N PRO A 53 -3.47 -19.95 2.31
CA PRO A 53 -2.93 -19.08 1.27
C PRO A 53 -4.03 -18.40 0.44
N PHE A 54 -5.17 -19.08 0.24
CA PHE A 54 -6.33 -18.47 -0.41
C PHE A 54 -6.92 -17.31 0.42
N HIS A 55 -7.13 -17.50 1.71
CA HIS A 55 -7.57 -16.42 2.61
C HIS A 55 -6.57 -15.27 2.70
N ASN A 56 -5.28 -15.56 2.70
CA ASN A 56 -4.25 -14.51 2.70
C ASN A 56 -4.26 -13.71 1.40
N SER A 57 -4.47 -14.38 0.27
CA SER A 57 -4.62 -13.73 -1.03
C SER A 57 -5.87 -12.87 -1.10
N LEU A 58 -7.01 -13.38 -0.61
CA LEU A 58 -8.24 -12.60 -0.52
C LEU A 58 -8.09 -11.37 0.37
N LYS A 59 -7.41 -11.51 1.52
CA LYS A 59 -7.09 -10.37 2.39
C LYS A 59 -6.22 -9.34 1.69
N GLN A 60 -5.24 -9.78 0.90
CA GLN A 60 -4.38 -8.90 0.12
C GLN A 60 -5.18 -8.19 -0.98
N ILE A 61 -5.96 -8.93 -1.76
CA ILE A 61 -6.81 -8.39 -2.82
C ILE A 61 -7.81 -7.38 -2.24
N ALA A 62 -8.49 -7.73 -1.14
CA ALA A 62 -9.41 -6.83 -0.46
C ALA A 62 -8.72 -5.56 0.02
N ARG A 63 -7.48 -5.66 0.53
CA ARG A 63 -6.68 -4.49 0.93
C ARG A 63 -6.30 -3.63 -0.28
N GLU A 64 -5.84 -4.22 -1.37
CA GLU A 64 -5.47 -3.49 -2.59
C GLU A 64 -6.68 -2.78 -3.21
N ILE A 65 -7.82 -3.48 -3.31
CA ILE A 65 -9.08 -2.90 -3.75
C ILE A 65 -9.50 -1.75 -2.82
N SER A 66 -9.36 -1.92 -1.50
CA SER A 66 -9.66 -0.87 -0.52
C SER A 66 -8.76 0.35 -0.70
N VAL A 67 -7.46 0.15 -0.98
CA VAL A 67 -6.51 1.25 -1.23
C VAL A 67 -6.84 1.99 -2.52
N VAL A 68 -7.09 1.26 -3.61
CA VAL A 68 -7.49 1.85 -4.89
C VAL A 68 -8.80 2.62 -4.73
N THR A 69 -9.78 2.04 -4.04
CA THR A 69 -11.08 2.66 -3.78
C THR A 69 -10.95 3.92 -2.92
N THR A 70 -10.20 3.86 -1.82
CA THR A 70 -9.92 5.00 -0.94
C THR A 70 -9.21 6.12 -1.68
N ARG A 71 -8.25 5.76 -2.55
CA ARG A 71 -7.59 6.73 -3.43
C ARG A 71 -8.60 7.41 -4.36
N ARG A 72 -9.50 6.67 -5.01
CA ARG A 72 -10.55 7.29 -5.86
C ARG A 72 -11.46 8.22 -5.06
N ILE A 73 -11.79 7.87 -3.82
CA ILE A 73 -12.57 8.75 -2.93
C ILE A 73 -11.78 10.02 -2.63
N PHE A 74 -10.49 9.91 -2.28
CA PHE A 74 -9.62 11.05 -2.03
C PHE A 74 -9.42 11.92 -3.27
N GLU A 75 -9.34 11.32 -4.46
CA GLU A 75 -9.32 12.04 -5.74
C GLU A 75 -10.59 12.88 -5.90
N ARG A 76 -11.77 12.31 -5.63
CA ARG A 76 -13.05 13.02 -5.68
C ARG A 76 -13.17 14.12 -4.62
N ILE A 77 -12.73 13.85 -3.39
CA ILE A 77 -12.70 14.84 -2.30
C ILE A 77 -11.75 15.98 -2.66
N ALA A 78 -10.55 15.68 -3.18
CA ALA A 78 -9.59 16.70 -3.59
C ALA A 78 -10.14 17.61 -4.70
N VAL A 79 -10.91 17.07 -5.64
CA VAL A 79 -11.57 17.87 -6.69
C VAL A 79 -12.69 18.76 -6.14
N ARG A 80 -13.45 18.29 -5.14
CA ARG A 80 -14.55 19.05 -4.55
C ARG A 80 -14.11 20.08 -3.52
N HIS A 81 -13.10 19.74 -2.72
CA HIS A 81 -12.69 20.52 -1.56
C HIS A 81 -11.48 21.42 -1.83
N VAL A 82 -10.67 21.10 -2.84
CA VAL A 82 -9.50 21.89 -3.22
C VAL A 82 -9.75 22.52 -4.59
N SER A 83 -9.30 23.78 -4.77
CA SER A 83 -9.37 24.47 -6.07
C SER A 83 -8.89 23.55 -7.20
N GLN A 84 -9.57 23.58 -8.35
CA GLN A 84 -9.26 22.73 -9.52
C GLN A 84 -7.76 22.72 -9.88
N ARG A 85 -7.08 23.85 -9.68
CA ARG A 85 -5.64 23.98 -9.94
C ARG A 85 -4.78 23.10 -9.04
N THR A 86 -5.19 22.82 -7.81
CA THR A 86 -4.48 21.95 -6.87
C THR A 86 -4.88 20.50 -7.07
N ALA A 87 -6.16 20.21 -7.31
CA ALA A 87 -6.63 18.88 -7.69
C ALA A 87 -5.85 18.38 -8.92
N TRP A 88 -5.71 19.21 -9.95
CA TRP A 88 -4.91 18.90 -11.15
C TRP A 88 -3.42 18.68 -10.88
N LYS A 89 -2.86 19.21 -9.78
CA LYS A 89 -1.46 18.96 -9.37
C LYS A 89 -1.32 17.65 -8.61
N LEU A 90 -2.35 17.27 -7.85
CA LEU A 90 -2.41 16.05 -7.04
C LEU A 90 -2.72 14.81 -7.90
N LEU A 91 -3.58 14.98 -8.91
CA LEU A 91 -3.98 13.94 -9.87
C LEU A 91 -3.05 13.84 -11.08
N LYS A 92 -1.93 14.57 -11.08
CA LYS A 92 -1.11 14.72 -12.27
C LYS A 92 -0.30 13.44 -12.56
N ASP A 93 -0.34 12.99 -13.81
CA ASP A 93 0.62 12.00 -14.31
C ASP A 93 2.05 12.52 -14.20
N ALA A 94 2.81 12.00 -13.24
CA ALA A 94 4.17 12.45 -12.97
C ALA A 94 5.10 12.22 -14.17
N ALA A 95 5.02 11.05 -14.82
CA ALA A 95 5.86 10.70 -15.98
C ALA A 95 5.56 11.56 -17.22
N LYS A 96 4.27 11.76 -17.54
CA LYS A 96 3.86 12.65 -18.65
C LYS A 96 4.22 14.11 -18.36
N SER A 97 4.13 14.53 -17.10
CA SER A 97 4.59 15.84 -16.64
C SER A 97 6.10 16.01 -16.79
N SER A 98 6.88 14.98 -16.44
CA SER A 98 8.33 14.95 -16.60
C SER A 98 8.74 15.12 -18.07
N LYS A 99 8.13 14.36 -19.00
CA LYS A 99 8.36 14.51 -20.45
C LYS A 99 8.17 15.95 -20.92
N ARG A 100 7.08 16.60 -20.52
CA ARG A 100 6.81 18.01 -20.89
C ARG A 100 7.78 19.00 -20.26
N LYS A 101 8.40 18.65 -19.13
CA LYS A 101 9.40 19.48 -18.45
C LYS A 101 10.77 19.34 -19.10
N ALA A 102 11.15 18.14 -19.53
CA ALA A 102 12.37 17.90 -20.30
C ALA A 102 12.42 18.74 -21.59
N LEU A 103 11.27 18.92 -22.26
CA LEU A 103 11.15 19.72 -23.49
C LEU A 103 11.30 21.24 -23.29
N ARG A 104 11.39 21.74 -22.05
CA ARG A 104 11.47 23.19 -21.78
C ARG A 104 12.91 23.72 -21.67
N GLY A 105 13.91 22.86 -21.85
CA GLY A 105 15.32 23.27 -21.77
C GLY A 105 15.74 23.83 -20.41
N MET A 106 15.12 23.37 -19.31
CA MET A 106 15.50 23.80 -17.95
C MET A 106 16.88 23.27 -17.56
N SER A 107 17.55 23.96 -16.64
CA SER A 107 18.79 23.45 -16.06
C SER A 107 18.53 22.14 -15.30
N ILE A 108 19.53 21.27 -15.24
CA ILE A 108 19.44 19.96 -14.59
C ILE A 108 18.91 20.04 -13.14
N PRO A 109 19.47 20.87 -12.23
CA PRO A 109 18.99 20.92 -10.85
C PRO A 109 17.55 21.45 -10.73
N GLU A 110 17.16 22.41 -11.57
CA GLU A 110 15.79 22.91 -11.61
C GLU A 110 14.83 21.83 -12.11
N TYR A 111 15.24 21.07 -13.14
CA TYR A 111 14.46 19.99 -13.72
C TYR A 111 14.23 18.87 -12.71
N THR A 112 15.27 18.37 -12.05
CA THR A 112 15.17 17.29 -11.04
C THR A 112 14.31 17.73 -9.85
N TYR A 113 14.53 18.93 -9.30
CA TYR A 113 13.69 19.50 -8.22
C TYR A 113 12.23 19.64 -8.65
N CYS A 114 12.01 20.15 -9.86
CA CYS A 114 10.67 20.31 -10.41
C CYS A 114 9.94 18.98 -10.56
N VAL A 115 10.66 17.93 -10.98
CA VAL A 115 10.13 16.58 -11.14
C VAL A 115 9.82 15.99 -9.76
N ALA A 116 10.78 16.01 -8.83
CA ALA A 116 10.61 15.53 -7.45
C ALA A 116 9.38 16.16 -6.78
N ARG A 117 9.21 17.48 -6.88
CA ARG A 117 8.05 18.20 -6.34
C ARG A 117 6.73 17.78 -6.99
N THR A 118 6.73 17.46 -8.29
CA THR A 118 5.51 16.94 -8.94
C THR A 118 5.22 15.50 -8.57
N THR A 119 6.25 14.66 -8.40
CA THR A 119 6.11 13.29 -7.90
C THR A 119 5.52 13.30 -6.50
N PHE A 120 6.09 14.12 -5.59
CA PHE A 120 5.62 14.22 -4.21
C PHE A 120 4.12 14.49 -4.16
N ARG A 121 3.64 15.49 -4.90
CA ARG A 121 2.21 15.84 -4.94
C ARG A 121 1.35 14.75 -5.58
N ALA A 122 1.84 14.12 -6.64
CA ALA A 122 1.11 13.06 -7.34
C ALA A 122 1.02 11.77 -6.50
N HIS A 123 2.06 11.47 -5.74
CA HIS A 123 2.16 10.22 -4.98
C HIS A 123 1.57 10.33 -3.57
N ALA A 124 1.56 11.54 -2.98
CA ALA A 124 1.03 11.80 -1.64
C ALA A 124 -0.39 11.28 -1.45
N LEU A 125 -1.25 11.40 -2.47
CA LEU A 125 -2.63 10.92 -2.38
C LEU A 125 -2.71 9.39 -2.28
N GLY A 126 -1.88 8.69 -3.06
CA GLY A 126 -1.80 7.22 -3.01
C GLY A 126 -1.24 6.73 -1.68
N VAL A 127 -0.18 7.38 -1.18
CA VAL A 127 0.41 7.08 0.13
C VAL A 127 -0.59 7.34 1.26
N ALA A 128 -1.33 8.46 1.21
CA ALA A 128 -2.37 8.77 2.19
C ALA A 128 -3.51 7.74 2.19
N ALA A 129 -3.95 7.29 1.02
CA ALA A 129 -4.96 6.24 0.90
C ALA A 129 -4.47 4.92 1.51
N THR A 130 -3.22 4.53 1.21
CA THR A 130 -2.58 3.36 1.81
C THR A 130 -2.48 3.48 3.32
N TRP A 131 -2.09 4.64 3.85
CA TRP A 131 -2.04 4.91 5.29
C TRP A 131 -3.41 4.77 5.94
N VAL A 132 -4.48 5.35 5.37
CA VAL A 132 -5.84 5.24 5.91
C VAL A 132 -6.30 3.79 5.97
N VAL A 133 -6.16 3.03 4.89
CA VAL A 133 -6.57 1.62 4.87
C VAL A 133 -5.80 0.81 5.92
N GLN A 134 -4.49 1.06 6.05
CA GLN A 134 -3.68 0.40 7.07
C GLN A 134 -4.10 0.77 8.50
N SER A 135 -4.39 2.05 8.75
CA SER A 135 -4.89 2.51 10.05
C SER A 135 -6.25 1.88 10.36
N VAL A 136 -7.21 1.87 9.42
CA VAL A 136 -8.55 1.30 9.63
C VAL A 136 -8.49 -0.21 9.90
N VAL A 137 -7.69 -0.96 9.16
CA VAL A 137 -7.53 -2.41 9.40
C VAL A 137 -6.92 -2.67 10.79
N GLN A 138 -6.00 -1.83 11.24
CA GLN A 138 -5.39 -1.95 12.56
C GLN A 138 -6.33 -1.55 13.68
N VAL A 139 -7.10 -0.47 13.51
CA VAL A 139 -8.21 -0.09 14.40
C VAL A 139 -9.16 -1.28 14.54
N TYR A 140 -9.67 -1.80 13.41
CA TYR A 140 -10.62 -2.90 13.42
C TYR A 140 -10.10 -4.13 14.18
N LYS A 141 -8.83 -4.52 13.95
CA LYS A 141 -8.21 -5.63 14.70
C LYS A 141 -8.07 -5.34 16.19
N CYS A 142 -7.74 -4.11 16.57
CA CYS A 142 -7.53 -3.71 17.96
C CYS A 142 -8.85 -3.60 18.74
N PHE A 143 -9.93 -3.16 18.09
CA PHE A 143 -11.21 -2.88 18.73
C PHE A 143 -12.23 -4.02 18.61
N ILE A 144 -12.23 -4.80 17.52
CA ILE A 144 -13.31 -5.79 17.23
C ILE A 144 -12.87 -7.25 17.42
N ARG A 145 -11.57 -7.56 17.47
CA ARG A 145 -11.07 -8.96 17.61
C ARG A 145 -10.80 -9.39 19.06
N GLN A 146 -11.23 -8.64 20.08
CA GLN A 146 -11.26 -9.16 21.46
C GLN A 146 -12.70 -9.54 21.84
N PRO A 147 -13.10 -10.81 21.73
CA PRO A 147 -14.11 -11.40 22.60
C PRO A 147 -13.42 -11.97 23.86
N ASP A 148 -13.97 -11.63 25.03
CA ASP A 148 -13.72 -12.18 26.37
C ASP A 148 -12.26 -12.38 26.83
N ASP A 149 -11.82 -11.53 27.75
CA ASP A 149 -11.24 -12.01 29.01
C ASP A 149 -11.40 -10.92 30.09
N ASP A 150 -11.85 -11.37 31.26
CA ASP A 150 -12.23 -10.65 32.47
C ASP A 150 -11.08 -9.86 33.12
N ASP A 151 -10.70 -8.73 32.55
CA ASP A 151 -9.84 -7.75 33.23
C ASP A 151 -10.22 -6.32 32.80
N GLU A 152 -11.29 -5.81 33.42
CA GLU A 152 -11.84 -4.44 33.33
C GLU A 152 -10.85 -3.32 33.75
N LEU A 153 -9.56 -3.64 33.93
CA LEU A 153 -8.49 -2.72 34.33
C LEU A 153 -7.21 -2.84 33.47
N PHE A 154 -7.25 -3.47 32.29
CA PHE A 154 -6.19 -3.25 31.31
C PHE A 154 -6.39 -1.89 30.63
N ASP A 155 -5.71 -0.90 31.21
CA ASP A 155 -5.69 0.54 30.92
C ASP A 155 -6.03 0.88 29.45
N GLU A 156 -7.17 1.53 29.21
CA GLU A 156 -7.54 2.08 27.90
C GLU A 156 -6.40 2.92 27.30
N LYS A 157 -5.59 3.56 28.16
CA LYS A 157 -4.41 4.32 27.73
C LYS A 157 -3.31 3.41 27.20
N GLU A 158 -3.16 2.17 27.69
CA GLU A 158 -2.21 1.20 27.15
C GLU A 158 -2.65 0.69 25.78
N LYS A 159 -3.95 0.38 25.60
CA LYS A 159 -4.52 0.06 24.28
C LYS A 159 -4.35 1.23 23.30
N LEU A 160 -4.65 2.46 23.72
CA LEU A 160 -4.42 3.68 22.93
C LEU A 160 -2.94 3.91 22.64
N ARG A 161 -2.04 3.61 23.56
CA ARG A 161 -0.59 3.76 23.39
C ARG A 161 -0.05 2.75 22.39
N LEU A 162 -0.48 1.49 22.45
CA LEU A 162 -0.14 0.47 21.47
C LEU A 162 -0.66 0.85 20.07
N PHE A 163 -1.90 1.31 19.99
CA PHE A 163 -2.50 1.82 18.76
C PHE A 163 -1.74 3.01 18.19
N ALA A 164 -1.47 4.03 19.02
CA ALA A 164 -0.74 5.23 18.62
C ALA A 164 0.67 4.90 18.14
N ARG A 165 1.37 3.97 18.83
CA ARG A 165 2.68 3.48 18.42
C ARG A 165 2.63 2.77 17.07
N ARG A 166 1.58 2.00 16.81
CA ARG A 166 1.43 1.29 15.53
C ARG A 166 1.08 2.22 14.38
N ILE A 167 0.19 3.18 14.59
CA ILE A 167 -0.06 4.27 13.64
C ILE A 167 1.19 5.08 13.39
N TYR A 168 1.96 5.39 14.43
CA TYR A 168 3.22 6.11 14.31
C TYR A 168 4.19 5.35 13.40
N SER A 169 4.36 4.03 13.61
CA SER A 169 5.20 3.18 12.76
C SER A 169 4.77 3.21 11.29
N VAL A 170 3.47 3.09 11.02
CA VAL A 170 2.93 3.15 9.65
C VAL A 170 3.14 4.54 9.03
N THR A 171 2.90 5.60 9.81
CA THR A 171 3.08 6.99 9.38
C THR A 171 4.53 7.26 8.97
N ILE A 172 5.49 6.81 9.78
CA ILE A 172 6.91 6.94 9.48
C ILE A 172 7.27 6.20 8.20
N LYS A 173 6.87 4.92 8.05
CA LYS A 173 7.13 4.14 6.84
C LYS A 173 6.57 4.82 5.58
N CYS A 174 5.32 5.29 5.65
CA CYS A 174 4.68 6.04 4.57
C CYS A 174 5.38 7.37 4.25
N GLY A 175 5.82 8.11 5.28
CA GLY A 175 6.55 9.36 5.11
C GLY A 175 7.88 9.16 4.39
N PHE A 176 8.65 8.15 4.81
CA PHE A 176 9.90 7.79 4.14
C PHE A 176 9.67 7.30 2.71
N SER A 177 8.67 6.46 2.46
CA SER A 177 8.32 6.02 1.10
C SER A 177 8.02 7.22 0.19
N LEU A 178 7.24 8.19 0.66
CA LEU A 178 6.91 9.40 -0.10
C LEU A 178 8.15 10.27 -0.42
N VAL A 179 9.05 10.45 0.55
CA VAL A 179 10.28 11.24 0.38
C VAL A 179 11.23 10.54 -0.59
N PHE A 180 11.50 9.25 -0.38
CA PHE A 180 12.40 8.49 -1.23
C PHE A 180 11.85 8.32 -2.65
N ALA A 181 10.54 8.09 -2.82
CA ALA A 181 9.91 8.07 -4.15
C ALA A 181 10.09 9.40 -4.88
N SER A 182 10.01 10.52 -4.16
CA SER A 182 10.19 11.86 -4.75
C SER A 182 11.65 12.14 -5.14
N ILE A 183 12.60 11.77 -4.29
CA ILE A 183 14.04 11.90 -4.57
C ILE A 183 14.43 10.97 -5.72
N GLY A 184 14.04 9.70 -5.66
CA GLY A 184 14.34 8.70 -6.68
C GLY A 184 13.77 9.06 -8.04
N ALA A 185 12.55 9.61 -8.09
CA ALA A 185 11.97 10.21 -9.29
C ALA A 185 12.82 11.37 -9.85
N GLY A 186 13.18 12.34 -8.99
CA GLY A 186 14.01 13.48 -9.36
C GLY A 186 15.40 13.09 -9.88
N LEU A 187 16.03 12.07 -9.30
CA LEU A 187 17.32 11.55 -9.79
C LEU A 187 17.15 10.67 -11.04
N GLY A 188 16.08 9.88 -11.10
CA GLY A 188 15.83 8.93 -12.19
C GLY A 188 15.65 9.63 -13.55
N VAL A 189 15.13 10.85 -13.57
CA VAL A 189 15.00 11.61 -14.83
C VAL A 189 16.32 11.98 -15.50
N LEU A 190 17.45 11.87 -14.81
CA LEU A 190 18.78 12.04 -15.41
C LEU A 190 19.10 10.93 -16.41
N LEU A 191 18.56 9.73 -16.21
CA LEU A 191 18.75 8.60 -17.12
C LEU A 191 17.77 8.67 -18.30
N HIS A 192 16.48 8.89 -18.00
CA HIS A 192 15.47 9.06 -19.03
C HIS A 192 14.23 9.79 -18.48
N PRO A 193 13.67 10.79 -19.18
CA PRO A 193 12.60 11.65 -18.66
C PRO A 193 11.30 10.91 -18.29
N VAL A 194 10.95 9.87 -19.05
CA VAL A 194 9.76 9.02 -18.76
C VAL A 194 10.14 7.76 -17.99
N HIS A 195 10.99 6.90 -18.57
CA HIS A 195 11.40 5.63 -17.96
C HIS A 195 12.16 5.78 -16.64
N GLY A 196 13.13 6.69 -16.56
CA GLY A 196 13.88 6.90 -15.33
C GLY A 196 13.03 7.48 -14.20
N GLN A 197 12.03 8.31 -14.53
CA GLN A 197 11.08 8.86 -13.55
C GLN A 197 10.30 7.77 -12.81
N TRP A 198 9.62 6.87 -13.53
CA TRP A 198 8.77 5.87 -12.89
C TRP A 198 9.59 4.78 -12.20
N ILE A 199 10.74 4.38 -12.77
CA ILE A 199 11.67 3.44 -12.13
C ILE A 199 12.21 4.02 -10.83
N GLY A 200 12.73 5.25 -10.86
CA GLY A 200 13.26 5.91 -9.67
C GLY A 200 12.20 6.15 -8.59
N CYS A 201 10.96 6.46 -9.02
CA CYS A 201 9.82 6.59 -8.12
C CYS A 201 9.51 5.26 -7.40
N ILE A 202 9.40 4.15 -8.13
CA ILE A 202 9.12 2.83 -7.57
C ILE A 202 10.25 2.38 -6.66
N LEU A 203 11.50 2.52 -7.11
CA LEU A 203 12.67 2.15 -6.31
C LEU A 203 12.72 2.93 -4.99
N GLY A 204 12.43 4.22 -5.04
CA GLY A 204 12.34 5.05 -3.84
C GLY A 204 11.19 4.64 -2.90
N ASP A 205 10.03 4.30 -3.45
CA ASP A 205 8.88 3.84 -2.67
C ASP A 205 9.16 2.54 -1.90
N PHE A 206 9.91 1.60 -2.51
CA PHE A 206 10.37 0.39 -1.84
C PHE A 206 11.50 0.64 -0.84
N ALA A 207 12.46 1.50 -1.18
CA ALA A 207 13.61 1.79 -0.33
C ALA A 207 13.22 2.56 0.94
N GLY A 208 12.25 3.47 0.86
CA GLY A 208 11.85 4.35 1.96
C GLY A 208 11.50 3.59 3.25
N PRO A 209 10.53 2.65 3.23
CA PRO A 209 10.18 1.85 4.41
C PRO A 209 11.34 1.03 4.97
N VAL A 210 12.21 0.49 4.11
CA VAL A 210 13.41 -0.26 4.55
C VAL A 210 14.37 0.65 5.28
N VAL A 211 14.67 1.83 4.73
CA VAL A 211 15.50 2.84 5.37
C VAL A 211 14.88 3.33 6.69
N ALA A 212 13.56 3.51 6.73
CA ALA A 212 12.85 3.87 7.96
C ALA A 212 13.03 2.82 9.05
N ILE A 213 12.91 1.53 8.72
CA ILE A 213 13.14 0.44 9.67
C ILE A 213 14.59 0.50 10.18
N LEU A 214 15.57 0.56 9.27
CA LEU A 214 17.00 0.60 9.65
C LEU A 214 17.34 1.79 10.56
N ILE A 215 16.83 2.99 10.25
CA ILE A 215 17.08 4.19 11.06
C ILE A 215 16.47 4.04 12.46
N PHE A 216 15.22 3.58 12.55
CA PHE A 216 14.54 3.49 13.84
C PHE A 216 14.96 2.29 14.69
N GLU A 217 15.37 1.19 14.07
CA GLU A 217 16.02 0.06 14.73
C GLU A 217 17.34 0.51 15.38
N LYS A 218 18.15 1.30 14.67
CA LYS A 218 19.38 1.91 15.20
C LYS A 218 19.13 2.94 16.31
N LEU A 219 17.94 3.54 16.36
CA LEU A 219 17.54 4.53 17.36
C LEU A 219 16.79 3.94 18.58
N GLN A 220 16.76 2.60 18.75
CA GLN A 220 16.08 1.91 19.85
C GLN A 220 14.57 2.19 19.99
N PHE A 221 13.88 2.57 18.90
CA PHE A 221 12.42 2.63 18.86
C PHE A 221 11.89 1.44 18.06
N PRO A 222 11.42 0.34 18.71
CA PRO A 222 10.89 -0.80 17.97
C PRO A 222 9.67 -0.36 17.14
N LEU A 223 9.84 -0.35 15.82
CA LEU A 223 8.80 -0.16 14.80
C LEU A 223 8.13 -1.47 14.38
N GLU A 224 8.59 -2.59 14.94
CA GLU A 224 7.96 -3.89 14.81
C GLU A 224 6.79 -3.99 15.79
N GLY A 225 5.64 -4.35 15.22
CA GLY A 225 4.43 -4.72 15.89
C GLY A 225 3.57 -5.47 14.90
#